data_AF-A0AA41RUB5-F1
#
_entry.id   AF-A0AA41RUB5-F1
#
_cell.length_a   1.000
_cell.length_b   1.000
_cell.length_c   1.000
_cell.angle_alpha   90.00
_cell.angle_beta   90.00
_cell.angle_gamma   90.00
#
_symmetry.space_group_name_H-M   'P 1'
#
loop_
_entity.id
_entity.type
_entity.pdbx_description
1 polymer ?
#
loop_
_entity_poly.entity_id
_entity_poly.type
_entity_poly.pdbx_seq_one_letter_code
_entity_poly.pdbx_strand_id
1 'polypeptide(L)'
;MHPTLLEFAKLDFNMVQATYHEELKYASRWWRDLALDGSLTFARDRLVECFLWNLGLNSEPKFGNVRRQVTKVAYLITVIDDVYDVYGSLDELKLFTEAVERWDIITVENLPHHMKICFFALYNTVNEIGYEVLRNNNLDVMPYLKKSWGDLCKAFLVEATWYYSGYIPTLEEYADNAWITIAGPLLSVHAYCQLGDHENISKDALECLTANQSDLIRSSSMIFRLAKDLATSKDEVERGDVAKSIQCYMHETGASESIAREHVQQLISAWWTKMNANLTAASRGVFPSSFINIIQNIARMAQYMYQYGDGYGVPNLEAKDRIC
;
A
#
# COMPACT_ATOMS: atom_id res chain seq x y z
N MET A 1 -12.01 17.34 33.75
CA MET A 1 -12.50 17.43 32.35
C MET A 1 -13.04 18.84 32.14
N HIS A 2 -12.49 19.60 31.19
CA HIS A 2 -12.91 20.98 30.93
C HIS A 2 -14.08 20.98 29.94
N PRO A 3 -15.29 21.42 30.30
CA PRO A 3 -16.48 21.27 29.46
C PRO A 3 -16.34 21.86 28.05
N THR A 4 -15.76 23.06 27.94
CA THR A 4 -15.51 23.73 26.66
C THR A 4 -14.57 22.94 25.74
N LEU A 5 -13.55 22.28 26.29
CA LEU A 5 -12.63 21.48 25.48
C LEU A 5 -13.30 20.20 24.98
N LEU A 6 -14.16 19.58 25.80
CA LEU A 6 -14.94 18.41 25.39
C LEU A 6 -15.94 18.76 24.28
N GLU A 7 -16.64 19.90 24.43
CA GLU A 7 -17.59 20.38 23.42
C GLU A 7 -16.88 20.69 22.10
N PHE A 8 -15.76 21.41 22.16
CA PHE A 8 -14.95 21.70 20.99
C PHE A 8 -14.45 20.42 20.30
N ALA A 9 -13.91 19.45 21.05
CA ALA A 9 -13.42 18.19 20.50
C ALA A 9 -14.52 17.39 19.79
N LYS A 10 -15.74 17.36 20.35
CA LYS A 10 -16.89 16.70 19.71
C LYS A 10 -17.33 17.43 18.43
N LEU A 11 -17.34 18.75 18.45
CA LEU A 11 -17.72 19.55 17.29
C LEU A 11 -16.72 19.36 16.15
N ASP A 12 -15.43 19.47 16.45
CA ASP A 12 -14.35 19.27 15.48
C ASP A 12 -14.40 17.85 14.89
N PHE A 13 -14.54 16.82 15.74
CA PHE A 13 -14.69 15.44 15.30
C PHE A 13 -15.84 15.28 14.29
N ASN A 14 -17.02 15.80 14.60
CA ASN A 14 -18.20 15.69 13.73
C ASN A 14 -18.02 16.45 12.40
N MET A 15 -17.39 17.64 12.44
CA MET A 15 -17.12 18.43 11.24
C MET A 15 -16.12 17.75 10.31
N VAL A 16 -15.06 17.19 10.88
CA VAL A 16 -14.04 16.45 10.15
C VAL A 16 -14.62 15.15 9.58
N GLN A 17 -15.43 14.42 10.36
CA GLN A 17 -16.14 13.21 9.89
C GLN A 17 -17.08 13.51 8.71
N ALA A 18 -17.79 14.64 8.73
CA ALA A 18 -18.63 15.05 7.59
C ALA A 18 -17.79 15.26 6.31
N THR A 19 -16.59 15.82 6.43
CA THR A 19 -15.65 15.97 5.31
C THR A 19 -15.22 14.60 4.77
N TYR A 20 -14.89 13.67 5.66
CA TYR A 20 -14.52 12.30 5.27
C TYR A 20 -15.65 11.56 4.55
N HIS A 21 -16.91 11.75 4.94
CA HIS A 21 -18.05 11.16 4.23
C HIS A 21 -18.16 11.66 2.78
N GLU A 22 -17.90 12.94 2.52
CA GLU A 22 -17.91 13.47 1.16
C GLU A 22 -16.75 12.92 0.30
N GLU A 23 -15.58 12.75 0.91
CA GLU A 23 -14.42 12.13 0.26
C GLU A 23 -14.68 10.64 -0.05
N LEU A 24 -15.27 9.90 0.87
CA LEU A 24 -15.65 8.50 0.66
C LEU A 24 -16.72 8.37 -0.43
N LYS A 25 -17.70 9.28 -0.49
CA LYS A 25 -18.68 9.33 -1.60
C LYS A 25 -18.00 9.56 -2.95
N TYR A 26 -16.95 10.38 -2.99
CA TYR A 26 -16.16 10.57 -4.21
C TYR A 26 -15.43 9.29 -4.61
N ALA A 27 -14.72 8.65 -3.69
CA ALA A 27 -14.05 7.37 -3.95
C ALA A 27 -15.05 6.29 -4.37
N SER A 28 -16.23 6.25 -3.75
CA SER A 28 -17.32 5.32 -4.07
C SER A 28 -17.90 5.52 -5.47
N ARG A 29 -17.98 6.77 -5.97
CA ARG A 29 -18.38 7.02 -7.37
C ARG A 29 -17.36 6.42 -8.33
N TRP A 30 -16.08 6.77 -8.16
CA TRP A 30 -14.99 6.22 -8.98
C TRP A 30 -14.98 4.68 -8.95
N TRP A 31 -15.11 4.08 -7.76
CA TRP A 31 -15.14 2.63 -7.61
C TRP A 31 -16.30 1.97 -8.35
N ARG A 32 -17.51 2.55 -8.30
CA ARG A 32 -18.65 2.07 -9.09
C ARG A 32 -18.42 2.23 -10.59
N ASP A 33 -17.81 3.35 -11.00
CA ASP A 33 -17.56 3.65 -12.41
C ASP A 33 -16.51 2.70 -13.03
N LEU A 34 -15.63 2.11 -12.20
CA LEU A 34 -14.73 1.03 -12.66
C LEU A 34 -15.48 -0.27 -13.00
N ALA A 35 -16.68 -0.49 -12.43
CA ALA A 35 -17.55 -1.65 -12.68
C ALA A 35 -16.81 -3.02 -12.62
N LEU A 36 -15.91 -3.17 -11.64
CA LEU A 36 -15.11 -4.39 -11.44
C LEU A 36 -15.89 -5.51 -10.74
N ASP A 37 -17.00 -5.18 -10.09
CA ASP A 37 -17.86 -6.06 -9.29
C ASP A 37 -18.40 -7.27 -10.07
N GLY A 38 -18.58 -7.16 -11.38
CA GLY A 38 -18.93 -8.28 -12.26
C GLY A 38 -17.75 -8.98 -12.96
N SER A 39 -16.58 -8.33 -13.01
CA SER A 39 -15.45 -8.76 -13.85
C SER A 39 -14.30 -9.41 -13.08
N LEU A 40 -14.13 -9.03 -11.81
CA LEU A 40 -13.03 -9.45 -10.92
C LEU A 40 -13.58 -10.00 -9.60
N THR A 41 -14.53 -10.94 -9.67
CA THR A 41 -15.22 -11.49 -8.49
C THR A 41 -14.30 -12.24 -7.52
N PHE A 42 -13.07 -12.54 -7.93
CA PHE A 42 -12.03 -13.15 -7.08
C PHE A 42 -11.31 -12.12 -6.20
N ALA A 43 -11.30 -10.84 -6.59
CA ALA A 43 -10.58 -9.79 -5.88
C ALA A 43 -11.40 -9.24 -4.70
N ARG A 44 -10.70 -8.86 -3.64
CA ARG A 44 -11.28 -8.28 -2.43
C ARG A 44 -11.84 -6.89 -2.73
N ASP A 45 -13.11 -6.68 -2.38
CA ASP A 45 -13.72 -5.36 -2.40
C ASP A 45 -13.58 -4.67 -1.03
N ARG A 46 -12.60 -3.78 -0.93
CA ARG A 46 -12.15 -3.17 0.34
C ARG A 46 -12.01 -1.64 0.27
N LEU A 47 -12.89 -0.98 -0.47
CA LEU A 47 -12.81 0.48 -0.67
C LEU A 47 -12.88 1.27 0.65
N VAL A 48 -13.75 0.87 1.58
CA VAL A 48 -13.93 1.58 2.85
C VAL A 48 -12.72 1.38 3.75
N GLU A 49 -12.15 0.18 3.77
CA GLU A 49 -10.94 -0.16 4.49
C GLU A 49 -9.73 0.58 3.90
N CYS A 50 -9.63 0.68 2.57
CA CYS A 50 -8.63 1.53 1.88
C CYS A 50 -8.76 2.99 2.30
N PHE A 51 -9.99 3.49 2.45
CA PHE A 51 -10.22 4.85 2.90
C PHE A 51 -9.83 5.04 4.36
N LEU A 52 -10.19 4.10 5.25
CA LEU A 52 -9.78 4.11 6.66
C LEU A 52 -8.26 4.17 6.81
N TRP A 53 -7.52 3.38 6.04
CA TRP A 53 -6.06 3.45 5.97
C TRP A 53 -5.59 4.88 5.73
N ASN A 54 -6.15 5.54 4.73
CA ASN A 54 -5.78 6.91 4.36
C ASN A 54 -6.16 7.96 5.41
N LEU A 55 -7.23 7.75 6.18
CA LEU A 55 -7.55 8.59 7.34
C LEU A 55 -6.41 8.59 8.37
N GLY A 56 -5.81 7.42 8.61
CA GLY A 56 -4.67 7.27 9.52
C GLY A 56 -3.38 7.93 9.01
N LEU A 57 -3.20 8.01 7.68
CA LEU A 57 -2.01 8.61 7.07
C LEU A 57 -1.98 10.13 7.23
N ASN A 58 -3.11 10.80 7.00
CA ASN A 58 -3.20 12.27 7.01
C ASN A 58 -4.62 12.74 7.37
N SER A 59 -4.94 12.82 8.67
CA SER A 59 -6.29 13.18 9.14
C SER A 59 -6.69 14.66 8.88
N GLU A 60 -5.72 15.56 8.69
CA GLU A 60 -6.02 16.99 8.55
C GLU A 60 -6.88 17.27 7.30
N PRO A 61 -7.96 18.08 7.38
CA PRO A 61 -8.90 18.31 6.28
C PRO A 61 -8.27 18.76 4.96
N LYS A 62 -7.20 19.56 5.01
CA LYS A 62 -6.47 20.04 3.83
C LYS A 62 -5.97 18.90 2.94
N PHE A 63 -5.62 17.74 3.50
CA PHE A 63 -5.13 16.59 2.73
C PHE A 63 -6.23 15.75 2.07
N GLY A 64 -7.44 16.29 1.91
CA GLY A 64 -8.57 15.57 1.31
C GLY A 64 -8.29 15.04 -0.10
N ASN A 65 -7.50 15.76 -0.92
CA ASN A 65 -7.12 15.24 -2.23
C ASN A 65 -6.20 14.02 -2.15
N VAL A 66 -5.22 14.06 -1.23
CA VAL A 66 -4.33 12.93 -0.94
C VAL A 66 -5.16 11.71 -0.55
N ARG A 67 -6.11 11.86 0.39
CA ARG A 67 -6.96 10.74 0.83
C ARG A 67 -7.76 10.15 -0.32
N ARG A 68 -8.39 10.99 -1.15
CA ARG A 68 -9.19 10.52 -2.29
C ARG A 68 -8.35 9.74 -3.29
N GLN A 69 -7.24 10.30 -3.75
CA GLN A 69 -6.44 9.67 -4.81
C GLN A 69 -5.67 8.46 -4.29
N VAL A 70 -5.09 8.52 -3.08
CA VAL A 70 -4.36 7.38 -2.51
C VAL A 70 -5.30 6.25 -2.10
N THR A 71 -6.57 6.52 -1.79
CA THR A 71 -7.60 5.45 -1.64
C THR A 71 -7.81 4.68 -2.93
N LYS A 72 -7.89 5.37 -4.08
CA LYS A 72 -7.99 4.72 -5.39
C LYS A 72 -6.79 3.80 -5.65
N VAL A 73 -5.59 4.30 -5.34
CA VAL A 73 -4.33 3.57 -5.50
C VAL A 73 -4.28 2.34 -4.60
N ALA A 74 -4.64 2.48 -3.32
CA ALA A 74 -4.70 1.36 -2.36
C ALA A 74 -5.68 0.27 -2.81
N TYR A 75 -6.82 0.67 -3.35
CA TYR A 75 -7.79 -0.27 -3.90
C TYR A 75 -7.22 -1.04 -5.10
N LEU A 76 -6.59 -0.34 -6.06
CA LEU A 76 -5.95 -0.97 -7.22
C LEU A 76 -4.79 -1.90 -6.82
N ILE A 77 -3.99 -1.53 -5.81
CA ILE A 77 -2.96 -2.42 -5.24
C ILE A 77 -3.59 -3.74 -4.80
N THR A 78 -4.72 -3.68 -4.10
CA THR A 78 -5.39 -4.87 -3.56
C THR A 78 -5.93 -5.77 -4.66
N VAL A 79 -6.55 -5.18 -5.67
CA VAL A 79 -7.04 -5.94 -6.83
C VAL A 79 -5.89 -6.61 -7.56
N ILE A 80 -4.76 -5.91 -7.72
CA ILE A 80 -3.58 -6.47 -8.39
C ILE A 80 -2.91 -7.55 -7.52
N ASP A 81 -2.80 -7.35 -6.20
CA ASP A 81 -2.33 -8.37 -5.24
C ASP A 81 -3.09 -9.69 -5.45
N ASP A 82 -4.43 -9.63 -5.45
CA ASP A 82 -5.30 -10.80 -5.68
C ASP A 82 -5.16 -11.43 -7.08
N VAL A 83 -4.76 -10.65 -8.08
CA VAL A 83 -4.41 -11.20 -9.40
C VAL A 83 -3.17 -12.08 -9.29
N TYR A 84 -2.16 -11.69 -8.50
CA TYR A 84 -0.88 -12.40 -8.38
C TYR A 84 -0.90 -13.57 -7.40
N ASP A 85 -1.50 -13.42 -6.22
CA ASP A 85 -1.42 -14.41 -5.14
C ASP A 85 -2.62 -15.38 -5.07
N VAL A 86 -3.72 -15.08 -5.77
CA VAL A 86 -4.93 -15.93 -5.76
C VAL A 86 -5.33 -16.46 -7.13
N TYR A 87 -5.34 -15.63 -8.18
CA TYR A 87 -6.08 -15.97 -9.41
C TYR A 87 -5.22 -16.32 -10.62
N GLY A 88 -4.18 -15.55 -10.91
CA GLY A 88 -3.42 -15.64 -12.17
C GLY A 88 -2.46 -16.83 -12.21
N SER A 89 -2.39 -17.50 -13.37
CA SER A 89 -1.33 -18.47 -13.64
C SER A 89 0.02 -17.77 -13.88
N LEU A 90 1.13 -18.45 -13.57
CA LEU A 90 2.47 -17.84 -13.71
C LEU A 90 2.74 -17.24 -15.09
N ASP A 91 2.26 -17.87 -16.17
CA ASP A 91 2.46 -17.36 -17.53
C ASP A 91 1.60 -16.13 -17.82
N GLU A 92 0.36 -16.08 -17.31
CA GLU A 92 -0.47 -14.87 -17.38
C GLU A 92 0.14 -13.72 -16.56
N LEU A 93 0.70 -14.02 -15.38
CA LEU A 93 1.36 -13.03 -14.53
C LEU A 93 2.60 -12.42 -15.16
N LYS A 94 3.39 -13.21 -15.92
CA LYS A 94 4.52 -12.68 -16.70
C LYS A 94 4.04 -11.67 -17.76
N LEU A 95 2.99 -12.02 -18.49
CA LEU A 95 2.40 -11.12 -19.50
C LEU A 95 1.83 -9.86 -18.86
N PHE A 96 1.15 -9.97 -17.71
CA PHE A 96 0.60 -8.83 -17.00
C PHE A 96 1.71 -7.90 -16.49
N THR A 97 2.78 -8.48 -15.93
CA THR A 97 3.97 -7.73 -15.48
C THR A 97 4.61 -6.97 -16.64
N GLU A 98 4.77 -7.61 -17.81
CA GLU A 98 5.32 -6.97 -19.00
C GLU A 98 4.41 -5.83 -19.50
N ALA A 99 3.10 -6.02 -19.49
CA ALA A 99 2.14 -4.99 -19.90
C ALA A 99 2.24 -3.75 -19.00
N VAL A 100 2.29 -3.95 -17.67
CA VAL A 100 2.45 -2.85 -16.70
C VAL A 100 3.82 -2.19 -16.85
N GLU A 101 4.90 -2.94 -17.02
CA GLU A 101 6.24 -2.38 -17.19
C GLU A 101 6.34 -1.50 -18.45
N ARG A 102 5.82 -1.99 -19.58
CA ARG A 102 5.83 -1.23 -20.85
C ARG A 102 4.84 -0.07 -20.83
N TRP A 103 3.79 -0.18 -20.02
CA TRP A 103 2.70 0.79 -19.92
C TRP A 103 2.06 1.09 -21.29
N ASP A 104 1.92 0.05 -22.12
CA ASP A 104 1.45 0.12 -23.50
C ASP A 104 0.14 -0.65 -23.64
N ILE A 105 -0.87 -0.01 -24.23
CA ILE A 105 -2.19 -0.62 -24.45
C ILE A 105 -2.16 -1.73 -25.52
N ILE A 106 -1.15 -1.75 -26.39
CA ILE A 106 -1.03 -2.74 -27.47
C ILE A 106 -0.65 -4.11 -26.90
N THR A 107 0.20 -4.15 -25.88
CA THR A 107 0.67 -5.42 -25.26
C THR A 107 -0.43 -6.13 -24.48
N VAL A 108 -1.52 -5.40 -24.17
CA VAL A 108 -2.70 -5.89 -23.45
C VAL A 108 -3.53 -6.85 -24.30
N GLU A 109 -3.41 -6.86 -25.64
CA GLU A 109 -4.19 -7.75 -26.51
C GLU A 109 -4.04 -9.23 -26.18
N ASN A 110 -2.86 -9.63 -25.70
CA ASN A 110 -2.55 -11.01 -25.34
C ASN A 110 -2.99 -11.40 -23.91
N LEU A 111 -3.49 -10.45 -23.12
CA LEU A 111 -3.95 -10.73 -21.76
C LEU A 111 -5.33 -11.40 -21.72
N PRO A 112 -5.58 -12.26 -20.75
CA PRO A 112 -6.92 -12.72 -20.40
C PRO A 112 -7.86 -11.53 -20.13
N HIS A 113 -9.15 -11.70 -20.41
CA HIS A 113 -10.13 -10.60 -20.31
C HIS A 113 -10.14 -9.91 -18.94
N HIS A 114 -10.07 -10.66 -17.84
CA HIS A 114 -10.03 -10.11 -16.49
C HIS A 114 -8.76 -9.25 -16.24
N MET A 115 -7.60 -9.70 -16.70
CA MET A 115 -6.35 -8.93 -16.60
C MET A 115 -6.36 -7.68 -17.50
N LYS A 116 -7.03 -7.72 -18.66
CA LYS A 116 -7.24 -6.52 -19.48
C LYS A 116 -8.02 -5.46 -18.71
N ILE A 117 -9.12 -5.87 -18.07
CA ILE A 117 -9.95 -4.96 -17.27
C ILE A 117 -9.13 -4.37 -16.11
N CYS A 118 -8.39 -5.21 -15.39
CA CYS A 118 -7.51 -4.75 -14.31
C CYS A 118 -6.44 -3.76 -14.82
N PHE A 119 -5.78 -4.07 -15.94
CA PHE A 119 -4.80 -3.17 -16.56
C PHE A 119 -5.42 -1.83 -16.97
N PHE A 120 -6.60 -1.83 -17.61
CA PHE A 120 -7.23 -0.57 -18.03
C PHE A 120 -7.72 0.26 -16.85
N ALA A 121 -8.21 -0.38 -15.77
CA ALA A 121 -8.56 0.31 -14.53
C ALA A 121 -7.33 1.00 -13.92
N LEU A 122 -6.19 0.30 -13.85
CA LEU A 122 -4.90 0.84 -13.42
C LEU A 122 -4.45 1.98 -14.32
N TYR A 123 -4.37 1.73 -15.63
CA TYR A 123 -3.88 2.66 -16.64
C TYR A 123 -4.66 3.96 -16.60
N ASN A 124 -5.99 3.90 -16.67
CA ASN A 124 -6.85 5.08 -16.70
C ASN A 124 -6.72 5.90 -15.42
N THR A 125 -6.76 5.23 -14.25
CA THR A 125 -6.66 5.91 -12.95
C THR A 125 -5.31 6.61 -12.78
N VAL A 126 -4.20 5.94 -13.12
CA VAL A 126 -2.86 6.50 -12.93
C VAL A 126 -2.56 7.61 -13.94
N ASN A 127 -3.03 7.49 -15.19
CA ASN A 127 -2.91 8.58 -16.16
C ASN A 127 -3.78 9.80 -15.76
N GLU A 128 -4.97 9.60 -15.19
CA GLU A 128 -5.78 10.69 -14.62
C GLU A 128 -5.00 11.40 -13.51
N ILE A 129 -4.46 10.65 -12.55
CA ILE A 129 -3.63 11.20 -11.45
C ILE A 129 -2.43 11.98 -12.00
N GLY A 130 -1.70 11.43 -12.96
CA GLY A 130 -0.54 12.10 -13.56
C GLY A 130 -0.92 13.38 -14.30
N TYR A 131 -2.07 13.38 -15.00
CA TYR A 131 -2.60 14.57 -15.67
C TYR A 131 -3.00 15.66 -14.67
N GLU A 132 -3.66 15.31 -13.56
CA GLU A 132 -4.01 16.26 -12.51
C GLU A 132 -2.76 16.96 -11.94
N VAL A 133 -1.71 16.20 -11.64
CA VAL A 133 -0.44 16.76 -11.12
C VAL A 133 0.25 17.62 -12.17
N LEU A 134 0.30 17.18 -13.43
CA LEU A 134 0.86 17.99 -14.52
C LEU A 134 0.09 19.32 -14.67
N ARG A 135 -1.24 19.27 -14.63
CA ARG A 135 -2.09 20.44 -14.77
C ARG A 135 -1.95 21.42 -13.61
N ASN A 136 -1.91 20.92 -12.37
CA ASN A 136 -1.95 21.76 -11.18
C ASN A 136 -0.55 22.22 -10.73
N ASN A 137 0.47 21.40 -10.95
CA ASN A 137 1.82 21.64 -10.45
C ASN A 137 2.86 21.81 -11.56
N ASN A 138 2.48 21.69 -12.84
CA ASN A 138 3.38 21.80 -13.99
C ASN A 138 4.57 20.82 -13.89
N LEU A 139 4.34 19.64 -13.31
CA LEU A 139 5.33 18.58 -13.13
C LEU A 139 4.83 17.29 -13.76
N ASP A 140 5.58 16.78 -14.75
CA ASP A 140 5.30 15.47 -15.32
C ASP A 140 5.79 14.37 -14.36
N VAL A 141 4.85 13.74 -13.67
CA VAL A 141 5.10 12.66 -12.72
C VAL A 141 4.93 11.26 -13.31
N MET A 142 4.43 11.14 -14.55
CA MET A 142 4.11 9.85 -15.16
C MET A 142 5.29 8.87 -15.20
N PRO A 143 6.53 9.28 -15.53
CA PRO A 143 7.67 8.36 -15.51
C PRO A 143 7.88 7.67 -14.15
N TYR A 144 7.66 8.42 -13.06
CA TYR A 144 7.83 7.92 -11.69
C TYR A 144 6.68 6.99 -11.29
N LEU A 145 5.43 7.36 -11.61
CA LEU A 145 4.26 6.52 -11.33
C LEU A 145 4.35 5.18 -12.06
N LYS A 146 4.69 5.20 -13.36
CA LYS A 146 4.85 3.99 -14.19
C LYS A 146 5.94 3.08 -13.63
N LYS A 147 7.10 3.66 -13.29
CA LYS A 147 8.21 2.91 -12.71
C LYS A 147 7.80 2.23 -11.40
N SER A 148 7.14 2.94 -10.49
CA SER A 148 6.70 2.36 -9.21
C SER A 148 5.74 1.18 -9.38
N TRP A 149 4.76 1.29 -10.29
CA TRP A 149 3.84 0.18 -10.59
C TRP A 149 4.55 -1.02 -11.24
N GLY A 150 5.48 -0.76 -12.16
CA GLY A 150 6.32 -1.79 -12.76
C GLY A 150 7.18 -2.51 -11.72
N ASP A 151 7.83 -1.77 -10.81
CA ASP A 151 8.63 -2.34 -9.73
C ASP A 151 7.79 -3.20 -8.79
N LEU A 152 6.57 -2.76 -8.44
CA LEU A 152 5.63 -3.54 -7.62
C LEU A 152 5.24 -4.86 -8.32
N CYS A 153 4.83 -4.80 -9.59
CA CYS A 153 4.42 -5.99 -10.35
C CYS A 153 5.57 -6.99 -10.54
N LYS A 154 6.80 -6.51 -10.74
CA LYS A 154 7.99 -7.36 -10.78
C LYS A 154 8.24 -8.05 -9.44
N ALA A 155 8.10 -7.33 -8.33
CA ALA A 155 8.28 -7.90 -7.00
C ALA A 155 7.18 -8.94 -6.68
N PHE A 156 5.92 -8.70 -7.10
CA PHE A 156 4.86 -9.71 -7.02
C PHE A 156 5.16 -10.94 -7.89
N LEU A 157 5.72 -10.76 -9.09
CA LEU A 157 6.11 -11.88 -9.95
C LEU A 157 7.21 -12.75 -9.30
N VAL A 158 8.12 -12.15 -8.52
CA VAL A 158 9.11 -12.90 -7.72
C VAL A 158 8.41 -13.79 -6.69
N GLU A 159 7.46 -13.25 -5.92
CA GLU A 159 6.70 -14.04 -4.93
C GLU A 159 5.89 -15.15 -5.60
N ALA A 160 5.21 -14.85 -6.70
CA ALA A 160 4.50 -15.85 -7.48
C ALA A 160 5.44 -16.95 -7.99
N THR A 161 6.64 -16.59 -8.45
CA THR A 161 7.63 -17.57 -8.91
C THR A 161 8.09 -18.48 -7.76
N TRP A 162 8.31 -17.94 -6.56
CA TRP A 162 8.61 -18.73 -5.37
C TRP A 162 7.48 -19.71 -5.04
N TYR A 163 6.23 -19.22 -5.05
CA TYR A 163 5.04 -20.04 -4.81
C TYR A 163 4.93 -21.20 -5.82
N TYR A 164 4.93 -20.90 -7.12
CA TYR A 164 4.77 -21.91 -8.17
C TYR A 164 5.91 -22.92 -8.26
N SER A 165 7.11 -22.56 -7.81
CA SER A 165 8.27 -23.47 -7.76
C SER A 165 8.37 -24.26 -6.44
N GLY A 166 7.57 -23.90 -5.43
CA GLY A 166 7.69 -24.44 -4.07
C GLY A 166 8.96 -23.99 -3.33
N TYR A 167 9.61 -22.92 -3.79
CA TYR A 167 10.81 -22.37 -3.16
C TYR A 167 10.44 -21.58 -1.91
N ILE A 168 11.14 -21.85 -0.81
CA ILE A 168 11.01 -21.10 0.44
C ILE A 168 12.30 -20.27 0.61
N PRO A 169 12.23 -18.94 0.48
CA PRO A 169 13.39 -18.06 0.63
C PRO A 169 13.91 -18.04 2.07
N THR A 170 15.14 -17.53 2.26
CA THR A 170 15.60 -17.12 3.59
C THR A 170 14.79 -15.92 4.08
N LEU A 171 14.82 -15.62 5.39
CA LEU A 171 14.11 -14.44 5.90
C LEU A 171 14.66 -13.15 5.28
N GLU A 172 15.97 -13.07 5.04
CA GLU A 172 16.61 -11.92 4.41
C GLU A 172 16.18 -11.75 2.95
N GLU A 173 16.22 -12.83 2.15
CA GLU A 173 15.79 -12.82 0.75
C GLU A 173 14.30 -12.43 0.62
N TYR A 174 13.44 -13.01 1.48
CA TYR A 174 12.05 -12.61 1.57
C TYR A 174 11.93 -11.12 1.91
N ALA A 175 12.59 -10.65 2.97
CA ALA A 175 12.49 -9.27 3.42
C ALA A 175 12.92 -8.24 2.36
N ASP A 176 13.93 -8.56 1.55
CA ASP A 176 14.43 -7.71 0.47
C ASP A 176 13.42 -7.52 -0.68
N ASN A 177 12.49 -8.47 -0.88
CA ASN A 177 11.39 -8.33 -1.83
C ASN A 177 10.10 -7.82 -1.14
N ALA A 178 9.82 -8.32 0.06
CA ALA A 178 8.55 -8.15 0.77
C ALA A 178 8.23 -6.70 1.17
N TRP A 179 9.26 -5.87 1.35
CA TRP A 179 9.09 -4.43 1.60
C TRP A 179 8.66 -3.64 0.36
N ILE A 180 8.85 -4.19 -0.84
CA ILE A 180 8.28 -3.66 -2.08
C ILE A 180 6.86 -4.18 -2.28
N THR A 181 6.63 -5.49 -2.13
CA THR A 181 5.31 -6.12 -2.37
C THR A 181 4.23 -5.69 -1.39
N ILE A 182 4.59 -5.17 -0.22
CA ILE A 182 3.63 -4.50 0.69
C ILE A 182 3.15 -3.13 0.14
N ALA A 183 3.64 -2.72 -1.03
CA ALA A 183 3.32 -1.49 -1.75
C ALA A 183 3.63 -0.17 -0.99
N GLY A 184 4.35 -0.22 0.13
CA GLY A 184 4.76 0.97 0.89
C GLY A 184 5.50 2.02 0.04
N PRO A 185 6.51 1.65 -0.77
CA PRO A 185 7.21 2.59 -1.65
C PRO A 185 6.30 3.18 -2.73
N LEU A 186 5.41 2.37 -3.32
CA LEU A 186 4.46 2.82 -4.32
C LEU A 186 3.47 3.84 -3.74
N LEU A 187 2.88 3.53 -2.59
CA LEU A 187 2.00 4.44 -1.85
C LEU A 187 2.71 5.75 -1.50
N SER A 188 4.00 5.68 -1.16
CA SER A 188 4.83 6.85 -0.87
C SER A 188 4.99 7.76 -2.08
N VAL A 189 5.24 7.21 -3.27
CA VAL A 189 5.33 8.00 -4.51
C VAL A 189 4.00 8.69 -4.82
N HIS A 190 2.89 7.95 -4.76
CA HIS A 190 1.56 8.53 -4.99
C HIS A 190 1.22 9.61 -3.96
N ALA A 191 1.43 9.35 -2.67
CA ALA A 191 1.17 10.32 -1.62
C ALA A 191 1.98 11.61 -1.81
N TYR A 192 3.27 11.51 -2.18
CA TYR A 192 4.11 12.68 -2.45
C TYR A 192 3.58 13.51 -3.61
N CYS A 193 3.21 12.88 -4.73
CA CYS A 193 2.62 13.57 -5.88
C CYS A 193 1.36 14.37 -5.54
N GLN A 194 0.55 13.88 -4.59
CA GLN A 194 -0.69 14.55 -4.17
C GLN A 194 -0.50 15.68 -3.15
N LEU A 195 0.74 15.92 -2.68
CA LEU A 195 1.03 17.04 -1.79
C LEU A 195 1.17 18.38 -2.53
N GLY A 196 1.16 18.39 -3.86
CA GLY A 196 1.39 19.59 -4.68
C GLY A 196 0.43 20.76 -4.40
N ASP A 197 -0.75 20.51 -3.82
CA ASP A 197 -1.70 21.57 -3.43
C ASP A 197 -1.22 22.38 -2.20
N HIS A 198 -0.27 21.85 -1.42
CA HIS A 198 0.18 22.40 -0.14
C HIS A 198 1.70 22.47 0.04
N GLU A 199 2.44 21.72 -0.77
CA GLU A 199 3.89 21.55 -0.67
C GLU A 199 4.52 21.68 -2.05
N ASN A 200 5.80 22.06 -2.09
CA ASN A 200 6.56 22.06 -3.33
C ASN A 200 7.07 20.64 -3.63
N ILE A 201 6.42 19.98 -4.58
CA ILE A 201 6.89 18.70 -5.11
C ILE A 201 8.05 18.92 -6.09
N SER A 202 9.07 18.06 -6.07
CA SER A 202 10.27 18.18 -6.91
C SER A 202 10.65 16.88 -7.60
N LYS A 203 11.37 17.01 -8.72
CA LYS A 203 11.94 15.87 -9.45
C LYS A 203 12.97 15.12 -8.61
N ASP A 204 13.86 15.84 -7.93
CA ASP A 204 14.89 15.24 -7.07
C ASP A 204 14.29 14.35 -5.98
N ALA A 205 13.18 14.77 -5.38
CA ALA A 205 12.46 13.95 -4.41
C ALA A 205 11.84 12.71 -5.05
N LEU A 206 11.19 12.84 -6.21
CA LEU A 206 10.62 11.70 -6.95
C LEU A 206 11.69 10.70 -7.43
N GLU A 207 12.86 11.19 -7.84
CA GLU A 207 14.02 10.37 -8.18
C GLU A 207 14.53 9.61 -6.96
N CYS A 208 14.67 10.27 -5.81
CA CYS A 208 15.04 9.63 -4.55
C CYS A 208 14.03 8.53 -4.14
N LEU A 209 12.73 8.81 -4.27
CA LEU A 209 11.65 7.86 -3.97
C LEU A 209 11.71 6.64 -4.87
N THR A 210 11.78 6.84 -6.18
CA THR A 210 11.74 5.76 -7.17
C THR A 210 13.06 5.00 -7.31
N ALA A 211 14.17 5.58 -6.88
CA ALA A 211 15.44 4.88 -6.72
C ALA A 211 15.49 4.00 -5.45
N ASN A 212 14.42 4.00 -4.63
CA ASN A 212 14.35 3.20 -3.40
C ASN A 212 15.47 3.52 -2.40
N GLN A 213 15.95 4.77 -2.38
CA GLN A 213 17.10 5.21 -1.58
C GLN A 213 16.74 5.72 -0.18
N SER A 214 15.45 5.74 0.18
CA SER A 214 14.97 6.26 1.46
C SER A 214 14.88 5.17 2.51
N ASP A 215 15.84 5.17 3.44
CA ASP A 215 15.80 4.31 4.64
C ASP A 215 14.54 4.52 5.48
N LEU A 216 13.98 5.73 5.47
CA LEU A 216 12.72 6.05 6.17
C LEU A 216 11.56 5.23 5.57
N ILE A 217 11.44 5.22 4.24
CA ILE A 217 10.38 4.48 3.53
C ILE A 217 10.59 2.99 3.66
N ARG A 218 11.84 2.52 3.52
CA ARG A 218 12.16 1.10 3.73
C ARG A 218 11.78 0.66 5.15
N SER A 219 12.09 1.45 6.16
CA SER A 219 11.76 1.13 7.55
C SER A 219 10.25 1.09 7.78
N SER A 220 9.50 2.08 7.27
CA SER A 220 8.04 2.11 7.38
C SER A 220 7.39 0.92 6.66
N SER A 221 7.86 0.61 5.46
CA SER A 221 7.36 -0.53 4.67
C SER A 221 7.66 -1.86 5.35
N MET A 222 8.83 -2.02 5.98
CA MET A 222 9.17 -3.21 6.75
C MET A 222 8.30 -3.36 8.01
N ILE A 223 8.03 -2.28 8.74
CA ILE A 223 7.10 -2.33 9.89
C ILE A 223 5.72 -2.76 9.42
N PHE A 224 5.24 -2.20 8.30
CA PHE A 224 3.97 -2.59 7.71
C PHE A 224 3.96 -4.07 7.33
N ARG A 225 4.94 -4.52 6.54
CA ARG A 225 5.06 -5.91 6.10
C ARG A 225 5.04 -6.88 7.28
N LEU A 226 5.89 -6.67 8.28
CA LEU A 226 5.99 -7.58 9.42
C LEU A 226 4.73 -7.57 10.31
N ALA A 227 4.08 -6.41 10.46
CA ALA A 227 2.79 -6.34 11.16
C ALA A 227 1.69 -7.11 10.43
N LYS A 228 1.62 -6.99 9.09
CA LYS A 228 0.70 -7.76 8.24
C LYS A 228 0.98 -9.26 8.41
N ASP A 229 2.22 -9.70 8.16
CA ASP A 229 2.59 -11.11 8.21
C ASP A 229 2.26 -11.78 9.56
N LEU A 230 2.44 -11.07 10.70
CA LEU A 230 2.05 -11.58 12.02
C LEU A 230 0.56 -11.91 12.10
N ALA A 231 -0.27 -11.13 11.43
CA ALA A 231 -1.74 -11.23 11.46
C ALA A 231 -2.30 -12.15 10.38
N THR A 232 -1.70 -12.20 9.19
CA THR A 232 -2.30 -12.83 7.99
C THR A 232 -1.61 -14.11 7.56
N SER A 233 -0.35 -14.35 7.94
CA SER A 233 0.48 -15.43 7.36
C SER A 233 -0.14 -16.82 7.44
N LYS A 234 -0.86 -17.14 8.51
CA LYS A 234 -1.50 -18.45 8.67
C LYS A 234 -2.57 -18.67 7.59
N ASP A 235 -3.52 -17.76 7.49
CA ASP A 235 -4.65 -17.87 6.57
C ASP A 235 -4.18 -17.74 5.11
N GLU A 236 -3.18 -16.88 4.84
CA GLU A 236 -2.56 -16.72 3.52
C GLU A 236 -1.85 -18.01 3.06
N VAL A 237 -1.07 -18.66 3.93
CA VAL A 237 -0.41 -19.93 3.58
C VAL A 237 -1.44 -21.06 3.41
N GLU A 238 -2.46 -21.13 4.26
CA GLU A 238 -3.51 -22.17 4.18
C GLU A 238 -4.31 -22.10 2.86
N ARG A 239 -4.54 -20.91 2.32
CA ARG A 239 -5.23 -20.73 1.02
C ARG A 239 -4.30 -20.87 -0.21
N GLY A 240 -2.99 -21.00 0.00
CA GLY A 240 -2.01 -21.21 -1.05
C GLY A 240 -1.30 -19.94 -1.51
N ASP A 241 -0.53 -19.33 -0.62
CA ASP A 241 0.34 -18.19 -0.89
C ASP A 241 1.81 -18.54 -0.52
N VAL A 242 2.76 -17.69 -0.90
CA VAL A 242 4.18 -17.84 -0.55
C VAL A 242 4.40 -17.81 0.97
N ALA A 243 5.44 -18.51 1.42
CA ALA A 243 5.91 -18.42 2.80
C ALA A 243 6.18 -16.96 3.19
N LYS A 244 5.61 -16.52 4.33
CA LYS A 244 5.82 -15.18 4.87
C LYS A 244 6.99 -15.17 5.86
N SER A 245 7.28 -14.03 6.48
CA SER A 245 8.42 -13.88 7.40
C SER A 245 8.49 -14.97 8.49
N ILE A 246 7.35 -15.37 9.05
CA ILE A 246 7.25 -16.43 10.05
C ILE A 246 7.77 -17.76 9.48
N GLN A 247 7.22 -18.19 8.35
CA GLN A 247 7.55 -19.47 7.72
C GLN A 247 8.98 -19.48 7.17
N CYS A 248 9.46 -18.37 6.60
CA CYS A 248 10.83 -18.24 6.12
C CYS A 248 11.83 -18.41 7.29
N TYR A 249 11.58 -17.76 8.42
CA TYR A 249 12.44 -17.89 9.61
C TYR A 249 12.43 -19.30 10.19
N MET A 250 11.26 -19.94 10.28
CA MET A 250 11.14 -21.32 10.73
C MET A 250 11.90 -22.28 9.81
N HIS A 251 11.79 -22.08 8.50
CA HIS A 251 12.48 -22.89 7.50
C HIS A 251 14.01 -22.75 7.59
N GLU A 252 14.51 -21.52 7.72
CA GLU A 252 15.95 -21.22 7.78
C GLU A 252 16.62 -21.73 9.06
N THR A 253 15.92 -21.66 10.21
CA THR A 253 16.53 -21.89 11.53
C THR A 253 16.08 -23.17 12.22
N GLY A 254 14.99 -23.80 11.77
CA GLY A 254 14.34 -24.90 12.46
C GLY A 254 13.59 -24.49 13.74
N ALA A 255 13.41 -23.19 13.98
CA ALA A 255 12.70 -22.67 15.15
C ALA A 255 11.20 -23.02 15.15
N SER A 256 10.60 -23.04 16.33
CA SER A 256 9.14 -23.17 16.45
C SER A 256 8.42 -21.88 16.00
N GLU A 257 7.15 -21.99 15.64
CA GLU A 257 6.33 -20.83 15.27
C GLU A 257 6.30 -19.75 16.37
N SER A 258 6.27 -20.15 17.64
CA SER A 258 6.30 -19.21 18.77
C SER A 258 7.59 -18.37 18.79
N ILE A 259 8.74 -19.00 18.55
CA ILE A 259 10.04 -18.33 18.49
C ILE A 259 10.11 -17.45 17.25
N ALA A 260 9.60 -17.90 16.10
CA ALA A 260 9.54 -17.12 14.88
C ALA A 260 8.66 -15.85 15.05
N ARG A 261 7.49 -15.98 15.69
CA ARG A 261 6.61 -14.85 16.01
C ARG A 261 7.30 -13.84 16.92
N GLU A 262 7.99 -14.30 17.96
CA GLU A 262 8.75 -13.43 18.85
C GLU A 262 9.88 -12.71 18.09
N HIS A 263 10.61 -13.42 17.24
CA HIS A 263 11.66 -12.83 16.40
C HIS A 263 11.11 -11.73 15.48
N VAL A 264 9.98 -11.98 14.80
CA VAL A 264 9.33 -10.98 13.94
C VAL A 264 8.88 -9.74 14.74
N GLN A 265 8.38 -9.90 15.96
CA GLN A 265 8.06 -8.77 16.85
C GLN A 265 9.31 -7.96 17.26
N GLN A 266 10.43 -8.64 17.52
CA GLN A 266 11.71 -7.98 17.79
C GLN A 266 12.20 -7.21 16.55
N LEU A 267 12.04 -7.77 15.35
CA LEU A 267 12.37 -7.09 14.10
C LEU A 267 11.54 -5.81 13.90
N ILE A 268 10.23 -5.83 14.19
CA ILE A 268 9.41 -4.61 14.16
C ILE A 268 10.00 -3.53 15.08
N SER A 269 10.41 -3.91 16.29
CA SER A 269 11.03 -2.98 17.25
C SER A 269 12.38 -2.42 16.75
N ALA A 270 13.19 -3.26 16.10
CA ALA A 270 14.44 -2.84 15.48
C ALA A 270 14.19 -1.87 14.31
N TRP A 271 13.20 -2.13 13.46
CA TRP A 271 12.83 -1.25 12.36
C TRP A 271 12.25 0.08 12.84
N TRP A 272 11.48 0.09 13.93
CA TRP A 272 11.07 1.34 14.60
C TRP A 272 12.27 2.16 15.08
N THR A 273 13.25 1.51 15.68
CA THR A 273 14.49 2.17 16.13
C THR A 273 15.25 2.78 14.94
N LYS A 274 15.39 2.03 13.83
CA LYS A 274 15.99 2.55 12.59
C LYS A 274 15.17 3.70 11.99
N MET A 275 13.85 3.59 11.97
CA MET A 275 12.98 4.64 11.44
C MET A 275 13.15 5.94 12.23
N ASN A 276 13.13 5.86 13.57
CA ASN A 276 13.29 7.01 14.46
C ASN A 276 14.66 7.67 14.31
N ALA A 277 15.74 6.89 14.17
CA ALA A 277 17.09 7.42 13.94
C ALA A 277 17.18 8.22 12.63
N ASN A 278 16.47 7.79 11.58
CA ASN A 278 16.47 8.43 10.27
C ASN A 278 15.58 9.68 10.18
N LEU A 279 14.70 9.94 11.16
CA LEU A 279 13.82 11.12 11.15
C LEU A 279 14.60 12.43 11.11
N THR A 280 15.69 12.54 11.87
CA THR A 280 16.51 13.77 11.91
C THR A 280 17.12 14.08 10.54
N ALA A 281 17.62 13.05 9.84
CA ALA A 281 18.19 13.19 8.51
C ALA A 281 17.10 13.51 7.48
N ALA A 282 15.95 12.81 7.54
CA ALA A 282 14.82 13.04 6.65
C ALA A 282 14.27 14.47 6.77
N SER A 283 14.15 15.00 7.99
CA SER A 283 13.68 16.37 8.25
C SER A 283 14.60 17.47 7.73
N ARG A 284 15.85 17.14 7.38
CA ARG A 284 16.82 18.03 6.72
C ARG A 284 16.96 17.75 5.22
N GLY A 285 16.23 16.75 4.71
CA GLY A 285 16.34 16.26 3.34
C GLY A 285 15.39 16.96 2.37
N VAL A 286 15.16 16.29 1.24
CA VAL A 286 14.33 16.78 0.13
C VAL A 286 12.82 16.65 0.38
N PHE A 287 12.43 16.05 1.50
CA PHE A 287 11.02 15.75 1.81
C PHE A 287 10.40 16.76 2.77
N PRO A 288 9.18 17.26 2.49
CA PRO A 288 8.47 18.13 3.43
C PRO A 288 8.04 17.36 4.67
N SER A 289 7.84 18.07 5.77
CA SER A 289 7.45 17.47 7.07
C SER A 289 6.11 16.73 6.99
N SER A 290 5.17 17.22 6.20
CA SER A 290 3.89 16.56 5.93
C SER A 290 4.08 15.16 5.32
N PHE A 291 4.99 15.02 4.36
CA PHE A 291 5.32 13.73 3.76
C PHE A 291 5.98 12.78 4.77
N ILE A 292 6.95 13.28 5.56
CA ILE A 292 7.62 12.48 6.59
C ILE A 292 6.61 11.96 7.63
N ASN A 293 5.59 12.74 7.96
CA ASN A 293 4.50 12.32 8.84
C ASN A 293 3.65 11.22 8.19
N ILE A 294 3.30 11.33 6.90
CA ILE A 294 2.60 10.28 6.17
C ILE A 294 3.39 8.95 6.25
N ILE A 295 4.70 8.99 6.00
CA ILE A 295 5.52 7.76 6.04
C ILE A 295 5.55 7.13 7.43
N GLN A 296 5.65 7.92 8.50
CA GLN A 296 5.54 7.38 9.87
C GLN A 296 4.15 6.81 10.14
N ASN A 297 3.11 7.47 9.65
CA ASN A 297 1.74 7.05 9.89
C ASN A 297 1.38 5.77 9.13
N ILE A 298 2.02 5.45 7.99
CA ILE A 298 1.89 4.12 7.36
C ILE A 298 2.27 3.01 8.35
N ALA A 299 3.41 3.13 9.03
CA ALA A 299 3.86 2.16 10.02
C ALA A 299 2.90 2.04 11.21
N ARG A 300 2.43 3.18 11.74
CA ARG A 300 1.43 3.21 12.84
C ARG A 300 0.11 2.58 12.42
N MET A 301 -0.36 2.92 11.22
CA MET A 301 -1.63 2.44 10.69
C MET A 301 -1.58 0.93 10.42
N ALA A 302 -0.45 0.39 9.96
CA ALA A 302 -0.27 -1.04 9.85
C ALA A 302 -0.46 -1.76 11.19
N GLN A 303 0.21 -1.30 12.24
CA GLN A 303 0.03 -1.90 13.55
C GLN A 303 -1.40 -1.75 14.07
N TYR A 304 -2.04 -0.60 13.82
CA TYR A 304 -3.43 -0.40 14.17
C TYR A 304 -4.37 -1.39 13.46
N MET A 305 -4.15 -1.64 12.16
CA MET A 305 -4.99 -2.53 11.36
C MET A 305 -4.76 -3.99 11.70
N TYR A 306 -3.53 -4.38 12.05
CA TYR A 306 -3.16 -5.79 12.23
C TYR A 306 -2.97 -6.24 13.68
N GLN A 307 -3.15 -5.35 14.67
CA GLN A 307 -2.92 -5.70 16.09
C GLN A 307 -3.78 -6.85 16.62
N TYR A 308 -4.98 -7.06 16.07
CA TYR A 308 -5.92 -8.09 16.53
C TYR A 308 -6.37 -9.03 15.41
N GLY A 309 -5.50 -9.28 14.44
CA GLY A 309 -5.76 -10.12 13.27
C GLY A 309 -5.90 -9.31 11.99
N ASP A 310 -6.45 -9.93 10.95
CA ASP A 310 -6.59 -9.29 9.64
C ASP A 310 -7.70 -8.23 9.61
N GLY A 311 -7.38 -7.00 10.03
CA GLY A 311 -8.31 -5.87 9.98
C GLY A 311 -8.60 -5.34 8.57
N TYR A 312 -7.99 -5.92 7.52
CA TYR A 312 -8.12 -5.45 6.15
C TYR A 312 -8.82 -6.47 5.24
N GLY A 313 -8.27 -7.66 5.09
CA GLY A 313 -8.79 -8.70 4.19
C GLY A 313 -10.03 -9.39 4.74
N VAL A 314 -9.96 -9.88 5.98
CA VAL A 314 -11.04 -10.59 6.68
C VAL A 314 -11.35 -9.92 8.04
N PRO A 315 -11.88 -8.68 8.04
CA PRO A 315 -12.04 -7.90 9.26
C PRO A 315 -12.98 -8.58 10.26
N ASN A 316 -12.49 -8.78 11.47
CA ASN A 316 -13.29 -9.23 12.61
C ASN A 316 -14.26 -8.13 13.10
N LEU A 317 -15.10 -8.45 14.09
CA LEU A 317 -16.06 -7.48 14.64
C LEU A 317 -15.36 -6.21 15.16
N GLU A 318 -14.23 -6.36 15.83
CA GLU A 318 -13.49 -5.22 16.36
C GLU A 318 -12.94 -4.29 15.27
N ALA A 319 -12.48 -4.84 14.15
CA ALA A 319 -12.06 -4.07 12.98
C ALA A 319 -13.24 -3.32 12.35
N LYS A 320 -14.42 -3.93 12.31
CA LYS A 320 -15.65 -3.30 11.78
C LYS A 320 -16.15 -2.18 12.69
N ASP A 321 -16.12 -2.38 14.01
CA ASP A 321 -16.52 -1.37 15.00
C ASP A 321 -15.65 -0.11 14.99
N ARG A 322 -14.46 -0.17 14.38
CA ARG A 322 -13.59 1.02 14.18
C ARG A 322 -13.98 1.86 12.97
N ILE A 323 -14.69 1.26 12.02
CA ILE A 323 -15.17 1.91 10.80
C ILE A 323 -16.58 2.50 11.03
N CYS A 324 -17.41 1.76 11.77
CA CYS A 324 -18.81 2.10 12.07
C CYS A 324 -18.95 3.11 13.22
#